data_AF-A0AAE0ATZ7-F1
#
_entry.id   AF-A0AAE0ATZ7-F1
#
_cell.length_a   1.000
_cell.length_b   1.000
_cell.length_c   1.000
_cell.angle_alpha   90.00
_cell.angle_beta   90.00
_cell.angle_gamma   90.00
#
_symmetry.space_group_name_H-M   'P 1'
#
loop_
_entity.id
_entity.type
_entity.pdbx_description
1 polymer ?
#
loop_
_entity_poly.entity_id
_entity_poly.type
_entity_poly.pdbx_seq_one_letter_code
_entity_poly.pdbx_strand_id
1 'polypeptide(L)'
;MPHKFWGSLAKSPAKSSLGDQELNFRWSTPAKCPTNLSLEDFKTNFCRSVPAKNGTDPALGGSEKAATVFGDCPSIIYKDTTYTWSQSHRRCLKLASSLSSLGISRGDVVSIIAPNIPAMYEVHFAVPFTAAILNTINTRLDARTVSVLLQHCQSKLVFVDYLSRSLVLEAISLFPPDAKRPILVLITDSDDQDKGAVDVDSDFCCTYESLVKNGDPGFNWVRPKSEWDPIVLNYTSGTTSAPKGVVQCHRGI
;
A
#
# COMPACT_ATOMS: atom_id res chain seq x y z
N MET A 1 3.62 -10.82 57.18
CA MET A 1 4.46 -10.16 56.16
C MET A 1 5.64 -11.07 55.83
N PRO A 2 5.98 -11.26 54.55
CA PRO A 2 6.31 -12.58 54.02
C PRO A 2 7.75 -12.75 53.51
N HIS A 3 8.12 -14.03 53.39
CA HIS A 3 8.93 -14.68 52.35
C HIS A 3 9.83 -13.82 51.44
N LYS A 4 11.14 -14.10 51.48
CA LYS A 4 12.08 -13.84 50.38
C LYS A 4 12.21 -15.09 49.52
N PHE A 5 12.02 -14.89 48.22
CA PHE A 5 12.10 -15.89 47.15
C PHE A 5 13.55 -16.12 46.69
N TRP A 6 13.70 -17.25 46.00
CA TRP A 6 14.87 -17.98 45.51
C TRP A 6 15.87 -17.25 44.61
N GLY A 7 17.08 -17.81 44.55
CA GLY A 7 17.92 -17.83 43.36
C GLY A 7 18.30 -19.27 42.98
N SER A 8 18.31 -19.60 41.68
CA SER A 8 19.34 -20.38 40.96
C SER A 8 18.84 -20.94 39.61
N LEU A 9 19.57 -20.56 38.56
CA LEU A 9 19.98 -21.29 37.34
C LEU A 9 19.04 -22.26 36.58
N ALA A 10 18.77 -21.84 35.34
CA ALA A 10 18.91 -22.55 34.05
C ALA A 10 18.14 -23.86 33.78
N LYS A 11 17.29 -23.80 32.74
CA LYS A 11 17.31 -24.72 31.58
C LYS A 11 16.46 -24.16 30.43
N SER A 12 17.10 -24.05 29.26
CA SER A 12 16.46 -23.87 27.95
C SER A 12 15.58 -25.08 27.61
N PRO A 13 14.50 -24.90 26.82
CA PRO A 13 14.53 -25.56 25.52
C PRO A 13 13.89 -24.78 24.35
N ALA A 14 14.47 -25.05 23.17
CA ALA A 14 13.88 -25.11 21.83
C ALA A 14 13.19 -23.85 21.26
N LYS A 15 13.94 -23.15 20.40
CA LYS A 15 13.40 -22.27 19.35
C LYS A 15 12.64 -23.12 18.32
N SER A 16 11.33 -22.87 18.16
CA SER A 16 10.59 -23.25 16.97
C SER A 16 10.64 -22.09 15.97
N SER A 17 11.08 -22.41 14.76
CA SER A 17 11.25 -21.50 13.63
C SER A 17 9.90 -21.18 12.99
N LEU A 18 9.36 -19.99 13.23
CA LEU A 18 8.31 -19.32 12.42
C LEU A 18 8.07 -17.93 13.04
N GLY A 19 8.91 -16.96 12.70
CA GLY A 19 8.75 -15.61 13.23
C GLY A 19 9.99 -14.75 13.06
N ASP A 20 10.36 -14.43 11.82
CA ASP A 20 11.44 -13.48 11.51
C ASP A 20 11.26 -12.83 10.11
N GLN A 21 10.02 -12.51 9.71
CA GLN A 21 9.75 -11.73 8.49
C GLN A 21 9.30 -10.28 8.76
N GLU A 22 9.17 -9.85 10.02
CA GLU A 22 8.58 -8.54 10.38
C GLU A 22 9.57 -7.37 10.60
N LEU A 23 10.89 -7.53 10.40
CA LEU A 23 11.86 -6.58 11.01
C LEU A 23 12.66 -5.60 10.13
N ASN A 24 12.49 -5.51 8.80
CA ASN A 24 13.37 -4.64 7.99
C ASN A 24 12.68 -3.67 7.02
N PHE A 25 11.44 -3.26 7.28
CA PHE A 25 10.84 -2.15 6.53
C PHE A 25 10.99 -0.84 7.32
N ARG A 26 11.80 0.09 6.81
CA ARG A 26 12.00 1.41 7.41
C ARG A 26 11.69 2.50 6.40
N TRP A 27 10.77 3.36 6.78
CA TRP A 27 10.61 4.68 6.17
C TRP A 27 11.82 5.54 6.52
N SER A 28 12.49 6.09 5.52
CA SER A 28 13.38 7.23 5.73
C SER A 28 12.53 8.48 5.75
N THR A 29 12.44 9.12 6.93
CA THR A 29 12.10 10.55 6.94
C THR A 29 13.24 11.31 6.25
N PRO A 30 12.96 12.39 5.48
CA PRO A 30 14.01 13.14 4.76
C PRO A 30 15.14 13.69 5.64
N ALA A 31 14.94 13.70 6.96
CA ALA A 31 15.95 14.03 7.97
C ALA A 31 17.21 13.14 7.97
N LYS A 32 17.21 12.02 7.24
CA LYS A 32 18.39 11.16 7.04
C LYS A 32 19.07 11.35 5.69
N CYS A 33 18.74 12.40 4.94
CA CYS A 33 19.44 12.69 3.70
C CYS A 33 20.84 13.25 3.99
N PRO A 34 21.92 12.76 3.32
CA PRO A 34 23.28 13.24 3.53
C PRO A 34 23.56 14.64 2.93
N THR A 35 22.59 15.26 2.26
CA THR A 35 22.65 16.68 1.91
C THR A 35 22.38 17.51 3.16
N ASN A 36 23.13 18.60 3.38
CA ASN A 36 23.06 19.53 4.52
C ASN A 36 21.70 20.26 4.66
N LEU A 37 20.59 19.54 4.72
CA LEU A 37 19.25 20.07 4.94
C LEU A 37 18.82 19.63 6.33
N SER A 38 18.66 20.60 7.23
CA SER A 38 18.26 20.37 8.60
C SER A 38 16.79 19.95 8.71
N LEU A 39 16.39 19.38 9.85
CA LEU A 39 14.98 19.11 10.17
C LEU A 39 14.12 20.39 10.11
N GLU A 40 14.73 21.54 10.38
CA GLU A 40 14.11 22.86 10.26
C GLU A 40 13.91 23.27 8.80
N ASP A 41 14.82 22.94 7.89
CA ASP A 41 14.65 23.18 6.45
C ASP A 41 13.52 22.33 5.87
N PHE A 42 13.35 21.10 6.35
CA PHE A 42 12.21 20.24 6.00
C PHE A 42 10.88 20.87 6.46
N LYS A 43 10.75 21.24 7.74
CA LYS A 43 9.53 21.89 8.26
C LYS A 43 9.25 23.23 7.58
N THR A 44 10.29 24.01 7.32
CA THR A 44 10.17 25.35 6.74
C THR A 44 9.79 25.29 5.27
N ASN A 45 10.39 24.41 4.46
CA ASN A 45 10.08 24.29 3.03
C ASN A 45 8.77 23.51 2.77
N PHE A 46 8.41 22.56 3.64
CA PHE A 46 7.13 21.85 3.59
C PHE A 46 5.95 22.75 3.99
N CYS A 47 6.11 23.61 5.02
CA CYS A 47 5.02 24.46 5.51
C CYS A 47 4.95 25.88 4.91
N ARG A 48 6.04 26.51 4.41
CA ARG A 48 6.02 27.93 4.02
C ARG A 48 5.77 28.22 2.54
N SER A 49 5.78 27.24 1.65
CA SER A 49 5.78 27.52 0.20
C SER A 49 4.40 27.65 -0.47
N VAL A 50 3.27 27.52 0.24
CA VAL A 50 1.94 27.73 -0.36
C VAL A 50 0.96 28.38 0.64
N PRO A 51 0.50 29.63 0.43
CA PRO A 51 -0.74 30.06 1.06
C PRO A 51 -1.86 29.16 0.56
N ALA A 52 -2.85 28.81 1.39
CA ALA A 52 -4.01 27.96 1.09
C ALA A 52 -4.95 28.53 -0.01
N LYS A 53 -4.40 28.94 -1.14
CA LYS A 53 -5.06 29.48 -2.31
C LYS A 53 -4.59 28.63 -3.48
N ASN A 54 -5.52 27.80 -3.97
CA ASN A 54 -5.44 26.90 -5.14
C ASN A 54 -5.23 25.41 -4.80
N GLY A 55 -6.23 24.75 -4.20
CA GLY A 55 -6.63 23.38 -4.53
C GLY A 55 -5.59 22.26 -4.53
N THR A 56 -4.38 22.47 -4.00
CA THR A 56 -3.33 21.45 -3.94
C THR A 56 -3.59 20.55 -2.74
N ASP A 57 -3.91 19.30 -3.04
CA ASP A 57 -4.01 18.22 -2.06
C ASP A 57 -2.69 18.03 -1.28
N PRO A 58 -2.68 18.22 0.05
CA PRO A 58 -1.49 18.07 0.89
C PRO A 58 -0.89 16.66 0.83
N ALA A 59 -1.72 15.62 0.76
CA ALA A 59 -1.28 14.23 0.86
C ALA A 59 -0.55 13.78 -0.42
N LEU A 60 -1.19 13.96 -1.59
CA LEU A 60 -0.59 13.56 -2.87
C LEU A 60 0.44 14.57 -3.38
N GLY A 61 0.21 15.87 -3.14
CA GLY A 61 1.18 16.91 -3.44
C GLY A 61 2.47 16.76 -2.64
N GLY A 62 2.42 16.13 -1.45
CA GLY A 62 3.60 15.82 -0.64
C GLY A 62 4.59 14.89 -1.36
N SER A 63 4.10 13.87 -2.07
CA SER A 63 4.94 12.92 -2.83
C SER A 63 5.65 13.59 -4.01
N GLU A 64 4.92 14.37 -4.82
CA GLU A 64 5.46 15.12 -5.97
C GLU A 64 6.51 16.15 -5.52
N LYS A 65 6.23 16.88 -4.42
CA LYS A 65 7.19 17.82 -3.81
C LYS A 65 8.42 17.10 -3.29
N ALA A 66 8.26 15.97 -2.60
CA ALA A 66 9.39 15.20 -2.08
C ALA A 66 10.29 14.67 -3.20
N ALA A 67 9.71 14.21 -4.32
CA ALA A 67 10.45 13.81 -5.51
C ALA A 67 11.22 14.98 -6.15
N THR A 68 10.68 16.19 -6.09
CA THR A 68 11.34 17.39 -6.64
C THR A 68 12.46 17.91 -5.74
N VAL A 69 12.24 17.95 -4.42
CA VAL A 69 13.16 18.58 -3.46
C VAL A 69 14.21 17.58 -2.93
N PHE A 70 13.81 16.34 -2.68
CA PHE A 70 14.63 15.29 -2.08
C PHE A 70 14.87 14.13 -3.06
N GLY A 71 14.90 14.44 -4.36
CA GLY A 71 14.83 13.46 -5.43
C GLY A 71 15.84 12.32 -5.33
N ASP A 72 17.08 12.62 -4.94
CA ASP A 72 18.17 11.64 -4.79
C ASP A 72 18.24 11.00 -3.39
N CYS A 73 17.43 11.48 -2.44
CA CYS A 73 17.39 10.92 -1.09
C CYS A 73 16.61 9.59 -1.10
N PRO A 74 17.01 8.59 -0.30
CA PRO A 74 16.25 7.35 -0.15
C PRO A 74 14.83 7.60 0.38
N SER A 75 13.84 6.97 -0.25
CA SER A 75 12.42 6.95 0.14
C SER A 75 12.01 5.60 0.73
N ILE A 76 12.46 4.49 0.12
CA ILE A 76 12.13 3.12 0.50
C ILE A 76 13.42 2.34 0.62
N ILE A 77 13.58 1.64 1.75
CA ILE A 77 14.64 0.66 1.97
C ILE A 77 13.96 -0.65 2.38
N TYR A 78 14.14 -1.69 1.57
CA TYR A 78 13.54 -3.00 1.78
C TYR A 78 14.46 -4.10 1.26
N LYS A 79 14.94 -4.98 2.16
CA LYS A 79 15.98 -5.98 1.84
C LYS A 79 17.17 -5.29 1.15
N ASP A 80 17.58 -5.77 -0.03
CA ASP A 80 18.65 -5.22 -0.84
C ASP A 80 18.17 -4.13 -1.82
N THR A 81 16.88 -3.81 -1.82
CA THR A 81 16.30 -2.78 -2.69
C THR A 81 16.23 -1.43 -1.97
N THR A 82 16.79 -0.40 -2.61
CA THR A 82 16.62 0.99 -2.20
C THR A 82 16.06 1.80 -3.37
N TYR A 83 14.99 2.53 -3.11
CA TYR A 83 14.46 3.54 -4.02
C TYR A 83 14.69 4.94 -3.47
N THR A 84 14.95 5.87 -4.38
CA THR A 84 14.94 7.30 -4.10
C THR A 84 13.55 7.89 -4.27
N TRP A 85 13.29 9.08 -3.73
CA TRP A 85 11.99 9.76 -3.89
C TRP A 85 11.60 9.93 -5.36
N SER A 86 12.54 10.31 -6.24
CA SER A 86 12.31 10.40 -7.68
C SER A 86 11.91 9.07 -8.30
N GLN A 87 12.54 7.96 -7.88
CA GLN A 87 12.21 6.63 -8.37
C GLN A 87 10.84 6.15 -7.88
N SER A 88 10.54 6.31 -6.58
CA SER A 88 9.24 5.94 -6.02
C SER A 88 8.10 6.71 -6.68
N HIS A 89 8.24 8.03 -6.83
CA HIS A 89 7.21 8.83 -7.49
C HIS A 89 6.97 8.38 -8.93
N ARG A 90 8.05 8.15 -9.71
CA ARG A 90 7.94 7.63 -11.08
C ARG A 90 7.26 6.26 -11.11
N ARG A 91 7.59 5.35 -10.18
CA ARG A 91 6.95 4.03 -10.07
C ARG A 91 5.45 4.18 -9.78
N CYS A 92 5.05 5.09 -8.89
CA CYS A 92 3.65 5.38 -8.60
C CYS A 92 2.90 5.94 -9.82
N LEU A 93 3.51 6.83 -10.62
CA LEU A 93 2.91 7.35 -11.86
C LEU A 93 2.69 6.25 -12.90
N LYS A 94 3.69 5.39 -13.10
CA LYS A 94 3.56 4.23 -13.99
C LYS A 94 2.44 3.30 -13.55
N LEU A 95 2.39 2.98 -12.26
CA LEU A 95 1.33 2.13 -11.73
C LEU A 95 -0.05 2.77 -11.90
N ALA A 96 -0.19 4.06 -11.63
CA ALA A 96 -1.44 4.81 -11.83
C ALA A 96 -1.90 4.79 -13.30
N SER A 97 -0.96 4.98 -14.25
CA SER A 97 -1.22 4.86 -15.69
C SER A 97 -1.78 3.48 -16.06
N SER A 98 -1.15 2.41 -15.58
CA SER A 98 -1.61 1.05 -15.83
C SER A 98 -2.97 0.77 -15.19
N LEU A 99 -3.23 1.28 -13.99
CA LEU A 99 -4.55 1.19 -13.34
C LEU A 99 -5.63 1.89 -14.17
N SER A 100 -5.36 3.09 -14.68
CA SER A 100 -6.29 3.79 -15.58
C SER A 100 -6.56 3.01 -16.87
N SER A 101 -5.54 2.36 -17.45
CA SER A 101 -5.70 1.46 -18.61
C SER A 101 -6.53 0.21 -18.31
N LEU A 102 -6.52 -0.27 -17.06
CA LEU A 102 -7.42 -1.34 -16.57
C LEU A 102 -8.84 -0.82 -16.24
N GLY A 103 -9.12 0.45 -16.55
CA GLY A 103 -10.43 1.07 -16.37
C GLY A 103 -10.71 1.54 -14.95
N ILE A 104 -9.70 1.63 -14.07
CA ILE A 104 -9.85 2.27 -12.75
C ILE A 104 -10.00 3.77 -12.91
N SER A 105 -11.00 4.31 -12.24
CA SER A 105 -11.43 5.70 -12.37
C SER A 105 -11.87 6.27 -11.03
N ARG A 106 -12.25 7.55 -11.03
CA ARG A 106 -12.65 8.28 -9.83
C ARG A 106 -13.73 7.54 -9.04
N GLY A 107 -13.48 7.34 -7.75
CA GLY A 107 -14.43 6.72 -6.83
C GLY A 107 -14.50 5.19 -6.90
N ASP A 108 -13.80 4.55 -7.84
CA ASP A 108 -13.62 3.10 -7.81
C ASP A 108 -12.80 2.71 -6.57
N VAL A 109 -13.12 1.57 -5.97
CA VAL A 109 -12.34 1.02 -4.86
C VAL A 109 -11.33 0.01 -5.40
N VAL A 110 -10.06 0.21 -5.03
CA VAL A 110 -8.97 -0.75 -5.25
C VAL A 110 -8.54 -1.27 -3.90
N SER A 111 -8.58 -2.59 -3.72
CA SER A 111 -8.13 -3.21 -2.47
C SER A 111 -6.71 -3.76 -2.56
N ILE A 112 -6.04 -3.90 -1.43
CA ILE A 112 -4.77 -4.59 -1.31
C ILE A 112 -4.74 -5.49 -0.08
N ILE A 113 -4.23 -6.71 -0.27
CA ILE A 113 -3.95 -7.70 0.78
C ILE A 113 -2.49 -8.08 0.66
N ALA A 114 -1.64 -7.41 1.44
CA ALA A 114 -0.20 -7.62 1.42
C ALA A 114 0.45 -7.24 2.76
N PRO A 115 1.64 -7.78 3.08
CA PRO A 115 2.44 -7.32 4.21
C PRO A 115 3.06 -5.93 3.95
N ASN A 116 3.88 -5.45 4.88
CA ASN A 116 4.61 -4.18 4.74
C ASN A 116 5.77 -4.33 3.75
N ILE A 117 5.46 -4.20 2.46
CA ILE A 117 6.39 -4.32 1.33
C ILE A 117 6.35 -3.06 0.45
N PRO A 118 7.35 -2.82 -0.43
CA PRO A 118 7.37 -1.65 -1.30
C PRO A 118 6.10 -1.46 -2.13
N ALA A 119 5.51 -2.54 -2.66
CA ALA A 119 4.25 -2.47 -3.40
C ALA A 119 3.11 -1.89 -2.55
N MET A 120 3.02 -2.27 -1.27
CA MET A 120 2.04 -1.71 -0.33
C MET A 120 2.22 -0.20 -0.18
N TYR A 121 3.45 0.31 -0.14
CA TYR A 121 3.67 1.75 -0.12
C TYR A 121 3.24 2.44 -1.40
N GLU A 122 3.68 1.92 -2.54
CA GLU A 122 3.49 2.55 -3.84
C GLU A 122 1.99 2.65 -4.19
N VAL A 123 1.17 1.65 -3.83
CA VAL A 123 -0.29 1.73 -4.04
C VAL A 123 -0.98 2.83 -3.23
N HIS A 124 -0.44 3.24 -2.07
CA HIS A 124 -0.98 4.36 -1.29
C HIS A 124 -0.91 5.69 -2.03
N PHE A 125 -0.05 5.82 -3.04
CA PHE A 125 0.00 6.99 -3.92
C PHE A 125 -0.58 6.71 -5.29
N ALA A 126 -0.27 5.55 -5.87
CA ALA A 126 -0.69 5.22 -7.23
C ALA A 126 -2.21 5.09 -7.40
N VAL A 127 -2.91 4.50 -6.41
CA VAL A 127 -4.37 4.39 -6.47
C VAL A 127 -5.01 5.79 -6.40
N PRO A 128 -4.68 6.64 -5.42
CA PRO A 128 -5.19 8.02 -5.40
C PRO A 128 -4.79 8.89 -6.58
N PHE A 129 -3.67 8.64 -7.25
CA PHE A 129 -3.31 9.31 -8.52
C PHE A 129 -4.32 9.05 -9.65
N THR A 130 -5.18 8.04 -9.53
CA THR A 130 -6.32 7.81 -10.45
C THR A 130 -7.65 8.39 -9.92
N ALA A 131 -7.62 9.10 -8.79
CA ALA A 131 -8.76 9.52 -7.98
C ALA A 131 -9.64 8.35 -7.46
N ALA A 132 -9.08 7.14 -7.45
CA ALA A 132 -9.68 5.97 -6.83
C ALA A 132 -9.38 5.91 -5.33
N ILE A 133 -10.11 5.05 -4.62
CA ILE A 133 -10.04 4.90 -3.16
C ILE A 133 -9.28 3.62 -2.84
N LEU A 134 -8.23 3.73 -2.03
CA LEU A 134 -7.48 2.55 -1.58
C LEU A 134 -8.17 1.90 -0.38
N ASN A 135 -8.38 0.58 -0.43
CA ASN A 135 -8.84 -0.22 0.70
C ASN A 135 -7.77 -1.22 1.15
N THR A 136 -7.19 -1.01 2.32
CA THR A 136 -6.20 -1.95 2.87
C THR A 136 -6.88 -3.01 3.71
N ILE A 137 -6.66 -4.28 3.39
CA ILE A 137 -7.26 -5.42 4.08
C ILE A 137 -6.17 -6.18 4.82
N ASN A 138 -6.41 -6.44 6.10
CA ASN A 138 -5.47 -7.15 6.96
C ASN A 138 -5.34 -8.63 6.53
N THR A 139 -4.10 -9.10 6.36
CA THR A 139 -3.78 -10.47 5.93
C THR A 139 -4.13 -11.55 6.97
N ARG A 140 -4.44 -11.16 8.21
CA ARG A 140 -4.83 -12.09 9.30
C ARG A 140 -6.33 -12.42 9.32
N LEU A 141 -7.13 -11.83 8.43
CA LEU A 141 -8.56 -12.11 8.35
C LEU A 141 -8.80 -13.46 7.64
N ASP A 142 -9.91 -14.12 7.99
CA ASP A 142 -10.34 -15.33 7.29
C ASP A 142 -10.98 -15.01 5.92
N ALA A 143 -11.04 -16.02 5.05
CA ALA A 143 -11.54 -15.88 3.68
C ALA A 143 -12.99 -15.37 3.63
N ARG A 144 -13.83 -15.78 4.59
CA ARG A 144 -15.23 -15.34 4.67
C ARG A 144 -15.30 -13.84 4.94
N THR A 145 -14.51 -13.35 5.89
CA THR A 145 -14.46 -11.94 6.24
C THR A 145 -13.91 -11.13 5.07
N VAL A 146 -12.81 -11.56 4.45
CA VAL A 146 -12.26 -10.92 3.25
C VAL A 146 -13.30 -10.85 2.13
N SER A 147 -14.06 -11.93 1.91
CA SER A 147 -15.13 -11.98 0.92
C SER A 147 -16.21 -10.92 1.18
N VAL A 148 -16.67 -10.81 2.42
CA VAL A 148 -17.66 -9.81 2.82
C VAL A 148 -17.11 -8.39 2.62
N LEU A 149 -15.84 -8.13 2.98
CA LEU A 149 -15.24 -6.81 2.82
C LEU A 149 -15.12 -6.39 1.36
N LEU A 150 -14.62 -7.29 0.50
CA LEU A 150 -14.45 -7.03 -0.93
C LEU A 150 -15.78 -6.78 -1.64
N GLN A 151 -16.83 -7.51 -1.24
CA GLN A 151 -18.19 -7.30 -1.75
C GLN A 151 -18.78 -5.98 -1.24
N HIS A 152 -18.64 -5.70 0.07
CA HIS A 152 -19.19 -4.49 0.68
C HIS A 152 -18.56 -3.21 0.13
N CYS A 153 -17.25 -3.20 -0.14
CA CYS A 153 -16.60 -2.06 -0.79
C CYS A 153 -16.68 -2.07 -2.31
N GLN A 154 -17.29 -3.11 -2.90
CA GLN A 154 -17.38 -3.29 -4.35
C GLN A 154 -16.02 -3.14 -5.05
N SER A 155 -14.99 -3.80 -4.49
CA SER A 155 -13.63 -3.70 -5.01
C SER A 155 -13.59 -4.04 -6.49
N LYS A 156 -13.00 -3.16 -7.31
CA LYS A 156 -12.88 -3.34 -8.75
C LYS A 156 -11.57 -4.03 -9.14
N LEU A 157 -10.53 -3.82 -8.35
CA LEU A 157 -9.25 -4.49 -8.46
C LEU A 157 -8.74 -4.87 -7.06
N VAL A 158 -8.03 -5.98 -6.94
CA VAL A 158 -7.35 -6.41 -5.71
C VAL A 158 -5.89 -6.73 -6.02
N PHE A 159 -4.98 -6.04 -5.36
CA PHE A 159 -3.58 -6.44 -5.29
C PHE A 159 -3.42 -7.51 -4.21
N VAL A 160 -2.77 -8.61 -4.55
CA VAL A 160 -2.67 -9.80 -3.68
C VAL A 160 -1.21 -10.21 -3.55
N ASP A 161 -0.68 -10.19 -2.34
CA ASP A 161 0.62 -10.79 -2.05
C ASP A 161 0.61 -12.29 -2.32
N TYR A 162 1.72 -12.82 -2.85
CA TYR A 162 1.87 -14.23 -3.20
C TYR A 162 1.49 -15.18 -2.05
N LEU A 163 1.85 -14.86 -0.80
CA LEU A 163 1.52 -15.68 0.36
C LEU A 163 0.03 -15.62 0.74
N SER A 164 -0.67 -14.57 0.34
CA SER A 164 -2.10 -14.37 0.58
C SER A 164 -2.98 -14.87 -0.59
N ARG A 165 -2.38 -15.48 -1.61
CA ARG A 165 -3.09 -15.95 -2.81
C ARG A 165 -4.22 -16.92 -2.49
N SER A 166 -3.95 -17.95 -1.70
CA SER A 166 -4.95 -18.96 -1.33
C SER A 166 -6.13 -18.36 -0.57
N LEU A 167 -5.85 -17.47 0.38
CA LEU A 167 -6.86 -16.73 1.14
C LEU A 167 -7.79 -15.94 0.22
N VAL A 168 -7.25 -15.23 -0.77
CA VAL A 168 -8.05 -14.40 -1.67
C VAL A 168 -8.84 -15.25 -2.66
N LEU A 169 -8.26 -16.30 -3.23
CA LEU A 169 -8.99 -17.20 -4.13
C LEU A 169 -10.15 -17.89 -3.40
N GLU A 170 -9.95 -18.33 -2.16
CA GLU A 170 -11.02 -18.84 -1.31
C GLU A 170 -12.08 -17.76 -1.07
N ALA A 171 -11.70 -16.53 -0.72
CA ALA A 171 -12.64 -15.42 -0.53
C ALA A 171 -13.48 -15.10 -1.78
N ILE A 172 -12.87 -15.13 -2.97
CA ILE A 172 -13.55 -14.90 -4.25
C ILE A 172 -14.48 -16.08 -4.61
N SER A 173 -14.12 -17.31 -4.24
CA SER A 173 -14.99 -18.49 -4.42
C SER A 173 -16.29 -18.41 -3.63
N LEU A 174 -16.30 -17.65 -2.52
CA LEU A 174 -17.47 -17.41 -1.67
C LEU A 174 -18.40 -16.30 -2.20
N PHE A 175 -18.07 -15.66 -3.32
CA PHE A 175 -18.94 -14.64 -3.91
C PHE A 175 -20.24 -15.27 -4.43
N PRO A 176 -21.38 -14.57 -4.33
CA PRO A 176 -22.61 -14.97 -5.02
C PRO A 176 -22.37 -15.12 -6.53
N PRO A 177 -23.08 -16.04 -7.22
CA PRO A 177 -22.87 -16.29 -8.66
C PRO A 177 -22.97 -15.04 -9.56
N ASP A 178 -23.86 -14.11 -9.21
CA ASP A 178 -24.10 -12.88 -9.98
C ASP A 178 -23.22 -11.69 -9.55
N ALA A 179 -22.36 -11.88 -8.55
CA ALA A 179 -21.50 -10.81 -8.06
C ALA A 179 -20.35 -10.53 -9.04
N LYS A 180 -20.13 -9.25 -9.34
CA LYS A 180 -18.99 -8.82 -10.16
C LYS A 180 -17.69 -9.09 -9.41
N ARG A 181 -16.84 -9.94 -9.99
CA ARG A 181 -15.52 -10.24 -9.44
C ARG A 181 -14.52 -9.10 -9.74
N PRO A 182 -13.65 -8.73 -8.78
CA PRO A 182 -12.55 -7.82 -9.04
C PRO A 182 -11.52 -8.42 -9.99
N ILE A 183 -10.77 -7.54 -10.65
CA ILE A 183 -9.51 -7.90 -11.31
C ILE A 183 -8.48 -8.26 -10.24
N LEU A 184 -7.82 -9.41 -10.35
CA LEU A 184 -6.75 -9.80 -9.43
C LEU A 184 -5.37 -9.51 -10.03
N VAL A 185 -4.51 -8.87 -9.24
CA VAL A 185 -3.12 -8.56 -9.60
C VAL A 185 -2.20 -9.17 -8.54
N LEU A 186 -1.25 -10.01 -8.98
CA LEU A 186 -0.35 -10.72 -8.08
C LEU A 186 0.88 -9.86 -7.75
N ILE A 187 1.19 -9.69 -6.46
CA ILE A 187 2.45 -9.12 -6.00
C ILE A 187 3.40 -10.28 -5.72
N THR A 188 4.55 -10.26 -6.39
CA THR A 188 5.63 -11.24 -6.23
C THR A 188 6.88 -10.52 -5.70
N ASP A 189 7.74 -11.23 -4.98
CA ASP A 189 9.05 -10.69 -4.63
C ASP A 189 9.90 -10.50 -5.91
N SER A 190 10.76 -9.49 -5.91
CA SER A 190 11.64 -9.16 -7.05
C SER A 190 12.62 -10.29 -7.41
N ASP A 191 12.97 -11.13 -6.43
CA ASP A 191 13.94 -12.22 -6.59
C ASP A 191 13.39 -13.40 -7.41
N ASP A 192 12.06 -13.46 -7.60
CA ASP A 192 11.41 -14.51 -8.40
C ASP A 192 11.21 -14.11 -9.87
N GLN A 193 11.57 -12.88 -10.27
CA GLN A 193 11.44 -12.42 -11.66
C GLN A 193 12.43 -13.10 -12.62
N ASP A 194 13.59 -13.53 -12.11
CA ASP A 194 14.64 -14.21 -12.90
C ASP A 194 14.42 -15.74 -12.97
N LYS A 195 13.50 -16.27 -12.17
CA LYS A 195 13.03 -17.66 -12.25
C LYS A 195 11.82 -17.72 -13.17
N GLY A 196 12.08 -17.55 -14.47
CA GLY A 196 11.21 -17.84 -15.61
C GLY A 196 9.70 -17.70 -15.35
N ALA A 197 9.13 -16.56 -15.76
CA ALA A 197 7.69 -16.30 -15.82
C ALA A 197 6.91 -16.97 -14.67
N VAL A 198 6.85 -16.29 -13.51
CA VAL A 198 5.93 -16.67 -12.43
C VAL A 198 4.62 -17.09 -13.09
N ASP A 199 4.23 -18.35 -12.90
CA ASP A 199 3.04 -18.90 -13.53
C ASP A 199 1.85 -18.15 -12.94
N VAL A 200 1.46 -17.07 -13.63
CA VAL A 200 0.33 -16.25 -13.26
C VAL A 200 -0.85 -17.16 -13.50
N ASP A 201 -1.35 -17.75 -12.40
CA ASP A 201 -2.53 -18.59 -12.42
C ASP A 201 -3.64 -17.92 -13.22
N SER A 202 -4.49 -18.70 -13.88
CA SER A 202 -5.56 -18.22 -14.75
C SER A 202 -6.51 -17.20 -14.08
N ASP A 203 -6.54 -17.18 -12.75
CA ASP A 203 -7.30 -16.23 -11.93
C ASP A 203 -6.69 -14.81 -11.85
N PHE A 204 -5.39 -14.66 -12.13
CA PHE A 204 -4.67 -13.39 -12.06
C PHE A 204 -4.43 -12.82 -13.46
N CYS A 205 -4.73 -11.53 -13.65
CA CYS A 205 -4.57 -10.93 -14.98
C CYS A 205 -3.10 -10.59 -15.31
N CYS A 206 -2.30 -10.27 -14.29
CA CYS A 206 -0.90 -9.88 -14.41
C CYS A 206 -0.23 -9.80 -13.04
N THR A 207 1.07 -9.50 -13.05
CA THR A 207 1.85 -9.17 -11.85
C THR A 207 1.94 -7.66 -11.62
N TYR A 208 2.14 -7.27 -10.36
CA TYR A 208 2.37 -5.90 -9.93
C TYR A 208 3.53 -5.23 -10.68
N GLU A 209 4.69 -5.89 -10.74
CA GLU A 209 5.86 -5.34 -11.43
C GLU A 209 5.63 -5.22 -12.94
N SER A 210 4.79 -6.06 -13.56
CA SER A 210 4.39 -5.89 -14.97
C SER A 210 3.61 -4.57 -15.17
N LEU A 211 2.68 -4.25 -14.26
CA LEU A 211 1.96 -2.97 -14.30
C LEU A 211 2.90 -1.78 -14.11
N VAL A 212 3.86 -1.87 -13.18
CA VAL A 212 4.85 -0.81 -12.98
C VAL A 212 5.78 -0.68 -14.18
N LYS A 213 6.21 -1.80 -14.80
CA LYS A 213 7.11 -1.79 -15.95
C LYS A 213 6.46 -1.16 -17.20
N ASN A 214 5.21 -1.53 -17.47
CA ASN A 214 4.48 -1.16 -18.69
C ASN A 214 3.81 0.23 -18.61
N GLY A 215 3.68 0.80 -17.41
CA GLY A 215 3.05 2.09 -17.21
C GLY A 215 3.86 3.28 -17.73
N ASP A 216 3.16 4.39 -18.02
CA ASP A 216 3.76 5.63 -18.49
C ASP A 216 4.35 6.45 -17.32
N PRO A 217 5.66 6.74 -17.30
CA PRO A 217 6.26 7.58 -16.26
C PRO A 217 5.84 9.06 -16.36
N GLY A 218 5.28 9.50 -17.48
CA GLY A 218 4.76 10.85 -17.72
C GLY A 218 3.27 11.01 -17.46
N PHE A 219 2.62 10.02 -16.85
CA PHE A 219 1.18 10.03 -16.61
C PHE A 219 0.72 11.28 -15.85
N ASN A 220 -0.18 12.05 -16.45
CA ASN A 220 -0.79 13.20 -15.80
C ASN A 220 -1.89 12.73 -14.85
N TRP A 221 -1.53 12.57 -13.59
CA TRP A 221 -2.43 12.04 -12.57
C TRP A 221 -3.63 12.95 -12.27
N VAL A 222 -4.72 12.33 -11.83
CA VAL A 222 -6.02 12.98 -11.65
C VAL A 222 -6.07 13.70 -10.30
N ARG A 223 -6.03 15.04 -10.32
CA ARG A 223 -6.17 15.85 -9.09
C ARG A 223 -7.57 15.64 -8.45
N PRO A 224 -7.67 15.64 -7.11
CA PRO A 224 -8.97 15.63 -6.45
C PRO A 224 -9.76 16.91 -6.80
N LYS A 225 -11.08 16.79 -6.88
CA LYS A 225 -11.98 17.92 -7.11
C LYS A 225 -12.20 18.72 -5.82
N SER A 226 -12.12 18.03 -4.69
CA SER A 226 -12.31 18.57 -3.36
C SER A 226 -11.33 17.92 -2.39
N GLU A 227 -10.86 18.66 -1.39
CA GLU A 227 -10.11 18.09 -0.26
C GLU A 227 -10.96 17.09 0.56
N TRP A 228 -12.27 17.09 0.36
CA TRP A 228 -13.22 16.16 0.96
C TRP A 228 -13.46 14.90 0.12
N ASP A 229 -12.84 14.80 -1.07
CA ASP A 229 -12.91 13.58 -1.87
C ASP A 229 -12.30 12.40 -1.07
N PRO A 230 -12.90 11.20 -1.14
CA PRO A 230 -12.38 10.03 -0.44
C PRO A 230 -11.06 9.55 -1.06
N ILE A 231 -10.11 9.17 -0.21
CA ILE A 231 -8.78 8.68 -0.62
C ILE A 231 -8.50 7.26 -0.09
N VAL A 232 -8.98 6.95 1.11
CA VAL A 232 -8.77 5.64 1.76
C VAL A 232 -10.07 5.16 2.40
N LEU A 233 -10.33 3.87 2.28
CA LEU A 233 -11.35 3.12 3.02
C LEU A 233 -10.64 2.11 3.91
N ASN A 234 -10.97 2.10 5.21
CA ASN A 234 -10.49 1.08 6.13
C ASN A 234 -11.67 0.47 6.89
N TYR A 235 -11.56 -0.80 7.27
CA TYR A 235 -12.60 -1.47 8.04
C TYR A 235 -12.26 -1.56 9.52
N THR A 236 -13.27 -1.36 10.35
CA THR A 236 -13.19 -1.57 11.80
C THR A 236 -14.14 -2.68 12.20
N SER A 237 -13.68 -3.56 13.10
CA SER A 237 -14.54 -4.53 13.74
C SER A 237 -15.42 -3.83 14.78
N GLY A 238 -16.72 -3.82 14.54
CA GLY A 238 -17.71 -3.43 15.55
C GLY A 238 -18.14 -4.63 16.40
N THR A 239 -18.80 -4.37 17.52
CA THR A 239 -19.53 -5.39 18.29
C THR A 239 -20.79 -5.90 17.57
N THR A 240 -21.26 -5.14 16.58
CA THR A 240 -22.36 -5.49 15.68
C THR A 240 -21.82 -6.29 14.49
N SER A 241 -22.52 -7.35 14.08
CA SER A 241 -22.07 -8.36 13.11
C SER A 241 -21.70 -7.89 11.69
N ALA A 242 -21.99 -6.63 11.32
CA ALA A 242 -21.63 -6.09 10.02
C ALA A 242 -20.35 -5.23 10.07
N PRO A 243 -19.41 -5.39 9.13
CA PRO A 243 -18.18 -4.60 9.09
C PRO A 243 -18.48 -3.12 8.81
N LYS A 244 -17.78 -2.21 9.50
CA LYS A 244 -17.96 -0.77 9.35
C LYS A 244 -16.83 -0.17 8.53
N GLY A 245 -17.16 0.34 7.34
CA GLY A 245 -16.24 1.07 6.47
C GLY A 245 -16.03 2.51 6.96
N VAL A 246 -14.80 2.82 7.34
CA VAL A 246 -14.34 4.16 7.71
C VAL A 246 -13.69 4.79 6.47
N VAL A 247 -14.35 5.78 5.90
CA VAL A 247 -13.85 6.51 4.74
C VAL A 247 -13.12 7.76 5.22
N GLN A 248 -11.88 7.92 4.76
CA GLN A 248 -11.06 9.12 4.99
C GLN A 248 -10.92 9.91 3.69
N CYS A 249 -10.87 11.23 3.82
CA CYS A 249 -10.68 12.17 2.72
C CYS A 249 -9.27 12.76 2.72
N HIS A 250 -8.89 13.40 1.61
CA HIS A 250 -7.59 14.07 1.46
C HIS A 250 -7.25 15.02 2.61
N ARG A 251 -8.23 15.77 3.12
CA ARG A 251 -8.04 16.69 4.26
C ARG A 251 -7.78 15.96 5.59
N GLY A 252 -8.26 14.72 5.71
CA GLY A 252 -8.17 13.94 6.94
C GLY A 252 -6.85 13.17 7.11
N ILE A 253 -5.94 13.29 6.14
CA ILE A 253 -4.62 12.64 6.09
C ILE A 253 -3.54 13.72 6.02
#